data_AF-A0A3A8NK85-F1
#
_entry.id   AF-A0A3A8NK85-F1
#
_cell.length_a   1.000
_cell.length_b   1.000
_cell.length_c   1.000
_cell.angle_alpha   90.00
_cell.angle_beta   90.00
_cell.angle_gamma   90.00
#
_symmetry.space_group_name_H-M   'P 1'
#
loop_
_entity.id
_entity.type
_entity.pdbx_description
1 polymer ?
#
loop_
_entity_poly.entity_id
_entity_poly.type
_entity_poly.pdbx_seq_one_letter_code
_entity_poly.pdbx_strand_id
1 'polypeptide(L)'
;MLRAQPSPAPWLLVGGLLAFSACSRPVTPPPAPPRVLGAHADADSPRVVGTALVEGGVSRQELLRRYPRREPDRALAERLAVLLADSGQRLRWSAAPVEDLACENGDVRFRIQVRIPPACEGRSCPVLVFHSSACPRPGYHWRPEFFLREGFIYAEPAVRGTSCGEAWARADNGALRMSAATDLEASSRCLRARFTRDGVAPKLGILGWSYGGNQTLVGMTRFAGSYDAGFALAAKTDLGSFLRQAPPELRRARAEEYGDPETDADRLRAISPITYVDRVQGPIALKLGGRDPKVSLSDADVFVRALEARGQDVSLMIVPEHAHLAERPEEVVFEHAHILRFFTAKLGGPDSSDD
;
A
#
# COMPACT_ATOMS: atom_id res chain seq x y z
N MET A 1 51.67 -71.28 11.42
CA MET A 1 51.66 -69.95 10.76
C MET A 1 51.17 -68.94 11.79
N LEU A 2 51.99 -68.46 12.74
CA LEU A 2 52.96 -67.33 12.66
C LEU A 2 52.30 -66.06 12.06
N ARG A 3 51.95 -65.05 12.88
CA ARG A 3 52.76 -63.85 13.29
C ARG A 3 52.95 -62.86 12.10
N ALA A 4 52.85 -61.52 12.19
CA ALA A 4 52.92 -60.58 13.30
C ALA A 4 52.36 -59.17 12.93
N GLN A 5 52.12 -58.36 13.97
CA GLN A 5 52.23 -56.88 14.05
C GLN A 5 53.68 -56.39 13.73
N PRO A 6 54.06 -55.07 13.68
CA PRO A 6 53.46 -53.91 14.39
C PRO A 6 53.44 -52.50 13.70
N SER A 7 52.60 -51.65 14.30
CA SER A 7 52.69 -50.20 14.64
C SER A 7 54.12 -49.60 14.83
N PRO A 8 54.35 -48.25 14.90
CA PRO A 8 53.51 -47.29 15.64
C PRO A 8 53.37 -45.82 15.15
N ALA A 9 52.46 -45.14 15.86
CA ALA A 9 52.13 -43.72 15.95
C ALA A 9 53.30 -42.90 16.59
N PRO A 10 53.19 -41.77 17.36
CA PRO A 10 51.99 -41.04 17.87
C PRO A 10 52.12 -39.49 18.10
N TRP A 11 51.08 -38.92 18.74
CA TRP A 11 50.95 -37.67 19.55
C TRP A 11 50.72 -36.33 18.83
N LEU A 12 50.01 -35.30 19.31
CA LEU A 12 48.98 -34.96 20.33
C LEU A 12 49.25 -33.49 20.75
N LEU A 13 48.19 -32.75 21.12
CA LEU A 13 48.12 -31.51 21.93
C LEU A 13 48.28 -30.16 21.17
N VAL A 14 47.23 -29.32 21.08
CA VAL A 14 46.62 -28.40 22.08
C VAL A 14 47.52 -27.20 22.40
N GLY A 15 47.00 -25.99 22.15
CA GLY A 15 47.54 -24.75 22.69
C GLY A 15 46.97 -23.50 22.00
N GLY A 16 46.00 -22.84 22.64
CA GLY A 16 45.66 -21.46 22.30
C GLY A 16 46.57 -20.48 23.04
N LEU A 17 46.87 -19.32 22.44
CA LEU A 17 46.98 -18.04 23.14
C LEU A 17 47.13 -16.89 22.13
N LEU A 18 46.40 -15.81 22.41
CA LEU A 18 46.45 -14.51 21.76
C LEU A 18 47.81 -13.82 21.95
N ALA A 19 48.33 -13.16 20.92
CA ALA A 19 49.14 -11.95 21.06
C ALA A 19 49.08 -11.10 19.78
N PHE A 20 48.75 -9.83 19.99
CA PHE A 20 48.70 -8.75 19.02
C PHE A 20 50.08 -8.49 18.38
N SER A 21 50.10 -8.22 17.07
CA SER A 21 50.99 -7.19 16.54
C SER A 21 50.38 -6.54 15.30
N ALA A 22 50.34 -5.22 15.34
CA ALA A 22 49.70 -4.33 14.39
C ALA A 22 50.49 -4.25 13.08
N CYS A 23 49.77 -4.30 11.96
CA CYS A 23 50.21 -3.70 10.70
C CYS A 23 49.02 -2.92 10.11
N SER A 24 49.11 -1.61 10.29
CA SER A 24 48.19 -0.59 9.79
C SER A 24 48.06 -0.66 8.26
N ARG A 25 46.86 -0.95 7.77
CA ARG A 25 46.49 -0.66 6.38
C ARG A 25 45.94 0.76 6.30
N PRO A 26 46.22 1.53 5.22
CA PRO A 26 45.62 2.84 5.03
C PRO A 26 44.10 2.67 4.93
N VAL A 27 43.38 3.38 5.80
CA VAL A 27 41.93 3.51 5.74
C VAL A 27 41.62 4.29 4.47
N THR A 28 41.23 3.60 3.40
CA THR A 28 40.48 4.27 2.33
C THR A 28 39.22 4.85 2.96
N PRO A 29 38.92 6.14 2.79
CA PRO A 29 37.67 6.70 3.27
C PRO A 29 36.53 5.85 2.69
N PRO A 30 35.44 5.62 3.46
CA PRO A 30 34.29 4.91 2.93
C PRO A 30 33.88 5.53 1.60
N PRO A 31 33.48 4.73 0.59
CA PRO A 31 32.94 5.30 -0.63
C PRO A 31 31.86 6.29 -0.24
N ALA A 32 31.93 7.51 -0.80
CA ALA A 32 30.90 8.51 -0.58
C ALA A 32 29.54 7.83 -0.76
N PRO A 33 28.56 8.08 0.14
CA PRO A 33 27.25 7.47 0.00
C PRO A 33 26.78 7.68 -1.44
N PRO A 34 26.21 6.66 -2.10
CA PRO A 34 25.74 6.81 -3.47
C PRO A 34 24.89 8.08 -3.49
N ARG A 35 25.21 9.03 -4.39
CA ARG A 35 24.37 10.19 -4.62
C ARG A 35 22.97 9.64 -4.82
N VAL A 36 22.09 9.92 -3.87
CA VAL A 36 20.68 9.58 -3.98
C VAL A 36 20.17 10.38 -5.17
N LEU A 37 20.08 9.75 -6.34
CA LEU A 37 19.38 10.22 -7.54
C LEU A 37 17.86 10.15 -7.30
N GLY A 38 17.44 10.64 -6.15
CA GLY A 38 16.08 10.53 -5.64
C GLY A 38 15.68 11.89 -5.13
N ALA A 39 15.14 12.71 -6.02
CA ALA A 39 14.27 13.79 -5.65
C ALA A 39 13.28 13.99 -6.80
N HIS A 40 12.07 13.45 -6.62
CA HIS A 40 10.91 14.21 -7.09
C HIS A 40 11.08 15.65 -6.61
N ALA A 41 10.78 16.61 -7.47
CA ALA A 41 11.22 18.01 -7.45
C ALA A 41 10.69 18.87 -6.29
N ASP A 42 10.53 18.32 -5.09
CA ASP A 42 9.98 19.01 -3.92
C ASP A 42 11.05 19.82 -3.14
N ALA A 43 12.28 19.92 -3.67
CA ALA A 43 13.30 20.88 -3.23
C ALA A 43 14.18 21.35 -4.42
N ASP A 44 14.10 22.65 -4.73
CA ASP A 44 15.07 23.43 -5.49
C ASP A 44 15.28 23.14 -7.01
N SER A 45 14.25 22.72 -7.76
CA SER A 45 14.32 22.64 -9.23
C SER A 45 13.51 23.75 -9.94
N PRO A 46 14.00 24.29 -11.09
CA PRO A 46 13.42 25.45 -11.74
C PRO A 46 12.00 25.19 -12.26
N ARG A 47 11.16 26.24 -12.16
CA ARG A 47 9.78 26.28 -12.65
C ARG A 47 9.75 25.95 -14.15
N VAL A 48 9.06 24.88 -14.50
CA VAL A 48 8.68 24.62 -15.89
C VAL A 48 7.24 25.12 -16.11
N VAL A 49 6.97 25.68 -17.28
CA VAL A 49 5.71 26.31 -17.69
C VAL A 49 5.01 25.41 -18.71
N GLY A 50 3.73 25.06 -18.48
CA GLY A 50 2.85 24.42 -19.48
C GLY A 50 2.41 22.98 -19.15
N THR A 51 1.08 22.78 -19.19
CA THR A 51 0.26 21.57 -18.96
C THR A 51 0.69 20.66 -17.80
N ALA A 52 0.39 21.17 -16.61
CA ALA A 52 0.39 20.52 -15.29
C ALA A 52 1.78 20.10 -14.78
N LEU A 53 2.58 21.14 -14.52
CA LEU A 53 3.36 21.24 -13.30
C LEU A 53 2.53 22.03 -12.29
N VAL A 54 2.66 21.74 -11.00
CA VAL A 54 1.88 22.38 -9.93
C VAL A 54 2.13 23.90 -9.95
N GLU A 55 1.25 24.66 -10.60
CA GLU A 55 1.16 26.10 -10.37
C GLU A 55 0.69 26.31 -8.93
N GLY A 56 1.47 27.05 -8.14
CA GLY A 56 1.15 27.34 -6.74
C GLY A 56 1.54 26.25 -5.73
N GLY A 57 2.46 25.35 -6.09
CA GLY A 57 3.05 24.40 -5.16
C GLY A 57 3.75 25.12 -4.01
N VAL A 58 3.49 24.67 -2.78
CA VAL A 58 4.13 25.22 -1.58
C VAL A 58 5.36 24.41 -1.20
N SER A 59 6.29 25.01 -0.46
CA SER A 59 7.54 24.32 -0.10
C SER A 59 7.27 23.07 0.72
N ARG A 60 8.19 22.12 0.68
CA ARG A 60 8.13 20.92 1.53
C ARG A 60 7.90 21.24 3.01
N GLN A 61 8.55 22.27 3.55
CA GLN A 61 8.33 22.69 4.94
C GLN A 61 6.89 23.17 5.18
N GLU A 62 6.30 23.87 4.21
CA GLU A 62 4.90 24.28 4.29
C GLU A 62 3.96 23.08 4.22
N LEU A 63 4.23 22.09 3.37
CA LEU A 63 3.46 20.85 3.32
C LEU A 63 3.50 20.08 4.65
N LEU A 64 4.68 19.98 5.28
CA LEU A 64 4.83 19.34 6.59
C LEU A 64 4.10 20.10 7.71
N ARG A 65 4.00 21.43 7.62
CA ARG A 65 3.20 22.24 8.55
C ARG A 65 1.70 22.05 8.33
N ARG A 66 1.26 22.01 7.06
CA ARG A 66 -0.15 21.86 6.68
C ARG A 66 -0.70 20.48 7.02
N TYR A 67 0.11 19.44 6.80
CA TYR A 67 -0.29 18.03 6.94
C TYR A 67 0.61 17.30 7.96
N PRO A 68 0.62 17.74 9.24
CA PRO A 68 1.58 17.24 10.21
C PRO A 68 1.32 15.77 10.56
N ARG A 69 2.40 15.09 10.99
CA ARG A 69 2.31 13.81 11.70
C ARG A 69 1.36 13.95 12.89
N ARG A 70 0.47 12.99 13.06
CA ARG A 70 -0.41 12.86 14.24
C ARG A 70 -0.13 11.50 14.86
N GLU A 71 0.02 11.43 16.18
CA GLU A 71 0.16 10.13 16.83
C GLU A 71 -1.19 9.36 16.80
N PRO A 72 -1.15 8.02 16.66
CA PRO A 72 -2.34 7.21 16.79
C PRO A 72 -2.81 7.16 18.24
N ASP A 73 -4.02 6.62 18.44
CA ASP A 73 -4.46 6.25 19.79
C ASP A 73 -3.47 5.27 20.42
N ARG A 74 -2.99 5.60 21.62
CA ARG A 74 -1.91 4.86 22.28
C ARG A 74 -2.34 3.44 22.63
N ALA A 75 -3.55 3.27 23.17
CA ALA A 75 -4.05 1.95 23.56
C ALA A 75 -4.20 1.04 22.34
N LEU A 76 -4.74 1.58 21.24
CA LEU A 76 -4.82 0.85 19.98
C LEU A 76 -3.43 0.49 19.46
N ALA A 77 -2.49 1.43 19.41
CA ALA A 77 -1.13 1.17 18.94
C ALA A 77 -0.43 0.08 19.76
N GLU A 78 -0.56 0.11 21.09
CA GLU A 78 -0.02 -0.94 21.98
C GLU A 78 -0.64 -2.31 21.68
N ARG A 79 -1.97 -2.38 21.47
CA ARG A 79 -2.63 -3.64 21.07
C ARG A 79 -2.11 -4.16 19.72
N LEU A 80 -2.03 -3.31 18.70
CA LEU A 80 -1.51 -3.70 17.38
C LEU A 80 -0.05 -4.14 17.44
N ALA A 81 0.77 -3.51 18.30
CA ALA A 81 2.16 -3.92 18.51
C ALA A 81 2.26 -5.34 19.08
N VAL A 82 1.42 -5.68 20.08
CA VAL A 82 1.35 -7.04 20.63
C VAL A 82 0.92 -8.04 19.56
N LEU A 83 -0.06 -7.70 18.72
CA LEU A 83 -0.51 -8.56 17.63
C LEU A 83 0.58 -8.78 16.56
N LEU A 84 1.29 -7.72 16.19
CA LEU A 84 2.39 -7.82 15.22
C LEU A 84 3.52 -8.68 15.76
N ALA A 85 3.89 -8.49 17.03
CA ALA A 85 4.92 -9.26 17.71
C ALA A 85 4.54 -10.74 17.87
N ASP A 86 3.25 -11.03 18.05
CA ASP A 86 2.74 -12.41 18.07
C ASP A 86 3.01 -13.14 16.75
N SER A 87 3.03 -12.41 15.61
CA SER A 87 3.23 -12.97 14.27
C SER A 87 2.33 -14.19 14.00
N GLY A 88 1.12 -14.17 14.59
CA GLY A 88 0.14 -15.23 14.48
C GLY A 88 0.51 -16.49 15.26
N GLN A 89 1.30 -16.43 16.32
CA GLN A 89 1.59 -17.60 17.15
C GLN A 89 0.39 -18.06 17.97
N ARG A 90 -0.48 -17.15 18.43
CA ARG A 90 -1.59 -17.47 19.35
C ARG A 90 -2.95 -17.54 18.66
N LEU A 91 -3.27 -16.56 17.81
CA LEU A 91 -4.55 -16.48 17.11
C LEU A 91 -4.28 -16.20 15.63
N ARG A 92 -4.91 -17.01 14.76
CA ARG A 92 -4.66 -17.00 13.32
C ARG A 92 -5.97 -16.96 12.52
N TRP A 93 -6.82 -15.96 12.75
CA TRP A 93 -7.97 -15.77 11.84
C TRP A 93 -7.47 -15.54 10.41
N SER A 94 -6.29 -14.93 10.26
CA SER A 94 -5.61 -14.80 8.98
C SER A 94 -5.10 -16.11 8.35
N ALA A 95 -5.01 -17.21 9.12
CA ALA A 95 -4.67 -18.55 8.63
C ALA A 95 -5.87 -19.51 8.58
N ALA A 96 -7.05 -19.08 9.01
CA ALA A 96 -8.28 -19.84 8.80
C ALA A 96 -8.53 -20.02 7.29
N PRO A 97 -9.36 -21.00 6.89
CA PRO A 97 -9.68 -21.20 5.48
C PRO A 97 -10.10 -19.90 4.81
N VAL A 98 -9.37 -19.52 3.77
CA VAL A 98 -9.63 -18.32 2.99
C VAL A 98 -10.65 -18.68 1.92
N GLU A 99 -11.76 -17.94 1.85
CA GLU A 99 -12.72 -18.10 0.78
C GLU A 99 -12.09 -17.57 -0.51
N ASP A 100 -12.10 -18.38 -1.56
CA ASP A 100 -11.68 -17.99 -2.89
C ASP A 100 -12.92 -17.67 -3.73
N LEU A 101 -13.37 -16.41 -3.66
CA LEU A 101 -14.62 -15.94 -4.25
C LEU A 101 -14.43 -15.67 -5.76
N ALA A 102 -15.29 -16.26 -6.61
CA ALA A 102 -15.32 -15.95 -8.04
C ALA A 102 -16.13 -14.68 -8.30
N CYS A 103 -15.57 -13.75 -9.06
CA CYS A 103 -16.26 -12.55 -9.53
C CYS A 103 -16.14 -12.41 -11.05
N GLU A 104 -17.13 -11.78 -11.65
CA GLU A 104 -17.23 -11.59 -13.10
C GLU A 104 -17.37 -10.10 -13.45
N ASN A 105 -16.78 -9.71 -14.58
CA ASN A 105 -16.89 -8.40 -15.18
C ASN A 105 -16.97 -8.55 -16.71
N GLY A 106 -18.19 -8.77 -17.22
CA GLY A 106 -18.38 -9.22 -18.60
C GLY A 106 -17.68 -10.56 -18.81
N ASP A 107 -16.81 -10.65 -19.82
CA ASP A 107 -16.05 -11.87 -20.14
C ASP A 107 -14.83 -12.09 -19.21
N VAL A 108 -14.53 -11.14 -18.33
CA VAL A 108 -13.40 -11.22 -17.41
C VAL A 108 -13.82 -11.91 -16.12
N ARG A 109 -13.14 -13.00 -15.75
CA ARG A 109 -13.27 -13.67 -14.45
C ARG A 109 -12.04 -13.41 -13.60
N PHE A 110 -12.24 -13.05 -12.35
CA PHE A 110 -11.16 -12.89 -11.38
C PHE A 110 -11.58 -13.43 -10.01
N ARG A 111 -10.59 -13.59 -9.13
CA ARG A 111 -10.78 -14.16 -7.80
C ARG A 111 -10.59 -13.11 -6.73
N ILE A 112 -11.30 -13.23 -5.61
CA ILE A 112 -11.07 -12.43 -4.41
C ILE A 112 -10.80 -13.40 -3.26
N GLN A 113 -9.62 -13.26 -2.64
CA GLN A 113 -9.31 -13.98 -1.42
C GLN A 113 -9.98 -13.26 -0.25
N VAL A 114 -10.94 -13.91 0.41
CA VAL A 114 -11.74 -13.29 1.47
C VAL A 114 -11.53 -14.04 2.79
N ARG A 115 -11.24 -13.27 3.83
CA ARG A 115 -11.14 -13.72 5.21
C ARG A 115 -12.29 -13.11 6.00
N ILE A 116 -13.07 -13.97 6.65
CA ILE A 116 -14.27 -13.59 7.39
C ILE A 116 -13.96 -13.84 8.87
N PRO A 117 -14.04 -12.82 9.75
CA PRO A 117 -13.85 -13.05 11.17
C PRO A 117 -15.07 -13.79 11.75
N PRO A 118 -14.92 -14.61 12.80
CA PRO A 118 -16.02 -15.38 13.38
C PRO A 118 -17.25 -14.54 13.74
N ALA A 119 -17.02 -13.31 14.23
CA ALA A 119 -18.08 -12.37 14.59
C ALA A 119 -18.99 -11.99 13.41
N CYS A 120 -18.55 -12.19 12.17
CA CYS A 120 -19.28 -11.84 10.94
C CYS A 120 -19.98 -13.02 10.29
N GLU A 121 -19.95 -14.21 10.90
CA GLU A 121 -20.74 -15.34 10.43
C GLU A 121 -22.24 -15.05 10.64
N GLY A 122 -23.01 -15.08 9.55
CA GLY A 122 -24.46 -14.89 9.59
C GLY A 122 -24.97 -13.44 9.73
N ARG A 123 -24.09 -12.43 9.83
CA ARG A 123 -24.48 -11.00 9.91
C ARG A 123 -23.82 -10.15 8.82
N SER A 124 -24.39 -8.99 8.54
CA SER A 124 -23.74 -7.98 7.69
C SER A 124 -22.63 -7.29 8.48
N CYS A 125 -21.42 -7.27 7.94
CA CYS A 125 -20.24 -6.63 8.51
C CYS A 125 -19.58 -5.72 7.47
N PRO A 126 -18.86 -4.67 7.89
CA PRO A 126 -18.06 -3.88 6.97
C PRO A 126 -16.97 -4.74 6.33
N VAL A 127 -16.70 -4.50 5.05
CA VAL A 127 -15.67 -5.21 4.28
C VAL A 127 -14.56 -4.22 3.93
N LEU A 128 -13.32 -4.56 4.26
CA LEU A 128 -12.13 -3.84 3.86
C LEU A 128 -11.49 -4.53 2.64
N VAL A 129 -11.47 -3.82 1.52
CA VAL A 129 -10.93 -4.30 0.25
C VAL A 129 -9.51 -3.76 0.07
N PHE A 130 -8.53 -4.64 0.21
CA PHE A 130 -7.11 -4.30 0.10
C PHE A 130 -6.58 -4.57 -1.32
N HIS A 131 -6.27 -3.50 -2.06
CA HIS A 131 -5.64 -3.57 -3.37
C HIS A 131 -4.11 -3.54 -3.27
N SER A 132 -3.48 -4.42 -4.05
CA SER A 132 -2.04 -4.57 -4.18
C SER A 132 -1.67 -4.89 -5.63
N SER A 133 -0.41 -4.70 -6.01
CA SER A 133 0.13 -5.25 -7.26
C SER A 133 0.48 -6.75 -7.15
N ALA A 134 0.62 -7.26 -5.92
CA ALA A 134 0.94 -8.66 -5.67
C ALA A 134 -0.32 -9.53 -5.84
N CYS A 135 -0.13 -10.77 -6.32
CA CYS A 135 -1.22 -11.74 -6.31
C CYS A 135 -1.61 -12.09 -4.86
N PRO A 136 -2.90 -12.02 -4.49
CA PRO A 136 -3.39 -12.52 -3.21
C PRO A 136 -3.00 -13.98 -2.99
N ARG A 137 -2.69 -14.35 -1.74
CA ARG A 137 -2.31 -15.72 -1.37
C ARG A 137 -3.26 -16.27 -0.30
N PRO A 138 -3.66 -17.55 -0.39
CA PRO A 138 -4.55 -18.19 0.59
C PRO A 138 -3.86 -18.54 1.94
N GLY A 139 -2.60 -18.14 2.12
CA GLY A 139 -1.83 -18.44 3.33
C GLY A 139 -1.94 -17.36 4.41
N TYR A 140 -1.35 -17.66 5.56
CA TYR A 140 -1.18 -16.69 6.63
C TYR A 140 -0.32 -15.50 6.18
N HIS A 141 -0.78 -14.29 6.48
CA HIS A 141 0.05 -13.10 6.60
C HIS A 141 -0.54 -12.21 7.71
N TRP A 142 0.28 -11.36 8.34
CA TRP A 142 -0.11 -10.66 9.57
C TRP A 142 -1.12 -9.52 9.34
N ARG A 143 -1.17 -8.95 8.13
CA ARG A 143 -1.94 -7.72 7.86
C ARG A 143 -3.45 -7.84 8.09
N PRO A 144 -4.14 -8.90 7.62
CA PRO A 144 -5.57 -9.05 7.83
C PRO A 144 -5.92 -9.16 9.31
N GLU A 145 -5.00 -9.65 10.15
CA GLU A 145 -5.25 -9.92 11.57
C GLU A 145 -5.69 -8.66 12.32
N PHE A 146 -5.12 -7.50 11.98
CA PHE A 146 -5.51 -6.22 12.57
C PHE A 146 -6.97 -5.84 12.28
N PHE A 147 -7.48 -6.21 11.11
CA PHE A 147 -8.82 -5.82 10.66
C PHE A 147 -9.87 -6.86 11.02
N LEU A 148 -9.53 -8.14 10.89
CA LEU A 148 -10.40 -9.25 11.29
C LEU A 148 -10.76 -9.13 12.77
N ARG A 149 -9.80 -8.78 13.63
CA ARG A 149 -9.98 -8.55 15.08
C ARG A 149 -10.90 -7.41 15.45
N GLU A 150 -11.16 -6.53 14.50
CA GLU A 150 -11.99 -5.34 14.69
C GLU A 150 -13.31 -5.49 13.92
N GLY A 151 -13.64 -6.72 13.51
CA GLY A 151 -14.93 -7.06 12.88
C GLY A 151 -15.03 -6.71 11.41
N PHE A 152 -13.92 -6.43 10.73
CA PHE A 152 -13.91 -6.24 9.28
C PHE A 152 -13.72 -7.58 8.56
N ILE A 153 -14.53 -7.83 7.55
CA ILE A 153 -14.21 -8.83 6.53
C ILE A 153 -13.06 -8.28 5.71
N TYR A 154 -12.02 -9.07 5.45
CA TYR A 154 -10.85 -8.62 4.71
C TYR A 154 -10.80 -9.29 3.33
N ALA A 155 -10.83 -8.50 2.26
CA ALA A 155 -10.91 -8.96 0.89
C ALA A 155 -9.69 -8.49 0.07
N GLU A 156 -9.04 -9.41 -0.64
CA GLU A 156 -7.88 -9.16 -1.50
C GLU A 156 -8.20 -9.61 -2.93
N PRO A 157 -8.59 -8.69 -3.83
CA PRO A 157 -8.98 -9.04 -5.19
C PRO A 157 -7.78 -9.18 -6.12
N ALA A 158 -7.78 -10.25 -6.91
CA ALA A 158 -6.80 -10.56 -7.96
C ALA A 158 -7.23 -9.95 -9.31
N VAL A 159 -7.54 -8.65 -9.33
CA VAL A 159 -7.95 -7.93 -10.56
C VAL A 159 -6.84 -7.91 -11.61
N ARG A 160 -7.17 -7.58 -12.87
CA ARG A 160 -6.15 -7.41 -13.93
C ARG A 160 -5.08 -6.40 -13.50
N GLY A 161 -3.82 -6.70 -13.83
CA GLY A 161 -2.64 -5.95 -13.38
C GLY A 161 -1.99 -6.50 -12.10
N THR A 162 -2.67 -7.38 -11.36
CA THR A 162 -2.02 -8.11 -10.27
C THR A 162 -1.07 -9.19 -10.80
N SER A 163 -0.01 -9.47 -10.06
CA SER A 163 1.06 -10.41 -10.44
C SER A 163 0.65 -11.89 -10.28
N CYS A 164 -0.55 -12.27 -10.71
CA CYS A 164 -1.10 -13.65 -10.68
C CYS A 164 -0.70 -14.50 -11.90
N GLY A 165 0.23 -14.00 -12.70
CA GLY A 165 0.71 -14.60 -13.94
C GLY A 165 1.15 -13.48 -14.89
N GLU A 166 2.10 -13.75 -15.78
CA GLU A 166 2.69 -12.71 -16.64
C GLU A 166 1.64 -12.00 -17.51
N ALA A 167 0.77 -12.78 -18.17
CA ALA A 167 -0.30 -12.22 -19.00
C ALA A 167 -1.30 -11.38 -18.18
N TRP A 168 -1.63 -11.83 -16.97
CA TRP A 168 -2.55 -11.11 -16.07
C TRP A 168 -1.94 -9.82 -15.52
N ALA A 169 -0.65 -9.84 -15.22
CA ALA A 169 0.11 -8.68 -14.76
C ALA A 169 0.23 -7.59 -15.85
N ARG A 170 0.22 -7.99 -17.14
CA ARG A 170 0.21 -7.06 -18.28
C ARG A 170 -1.20 -6.68 -18.74
N ALA A 171 -2.25 -7.29 -18.18
CA ALA A 171 -3.64 -7.11 -18.63
C ALA A 171 -4.24 -5.74 -18.30
N ASP A 172 -3.46 -4.85 -17.68
CA ASP A 172 -3.80 -3.46 -17.44
C ASP A 172 -2.72 -2.48 -17.98
N ASN A 173 -1.81 -2.93 -18.84
CA ASN A 173 -0.80 -2.06 -19.44
C ASN A 173 -1.40 -1.10 -20.49
N GLY A 174 -0.92 0.13 -20.51
CA GLY A 174 -1.22 1.13 -21.53
C GLY A 174 -2.72 1.34 -21.77
N ALA A 175 -3.17 1.05 -22.99
CA ALA A 175 -4.57 1.23 -23.40
C ALA A 175 -5.55 0.31 -22.64
N LEU A 176 -5.07 -0.80 -22.08
CA LEU A 176 -5.90 -1.75 -21.33
C LEU A 176 -6.27 -1.23 -19.94
N ARG A 177 -5.50 -0.29 -19.36
CA ARG A 177 -5.70 0.14 -17.96
C ARG A 177 -7.10 0.69 -17.70
N MET A 178 -7.67 1.40 -18.67
CA MET A 178 -9.00 1.99 -18.56
C MET A 178 -10.10 0.93 -18.40
N SER A 179 -9.99 -0.19 -19.14
CA SER A 179 -10.95 -1.28 -19.03
C SER A 179 -10.64 -2.16 -17.82
N ALA A 180 -9.37 -2.41 -17.52
CA ALA A 180 -8.94 -3.15 -16.33
C ALA A 180 -9.41 -2.48 -15.03
N ALA A 181 -9.38 -1.15 -14.95
CA ALA A 181 -9.85 -0.42 -13.77
C ALA A 181 -11.32 -0.69 -13.42
N THR A 182 -12.16 -1.12 -14.38
CA THR A 182 -13.56 -1.49 -14.11
C THR A 182 -13.70 -2.72 -13.22
N ASP A 183 -12.63 -3.51 -13.06
CA ASP A 183 -12.58 -4.63 -12.13
C ASP A 183 -12.71 -4.15 -10.66
N LEU A 184 -12.39 -2.89 -10.36
CA LEU A 184 -12.62 -2.28 -9.03
C LEU A 184 -14.13 -2.18 -8.73
N GLU A 185 -14.90 -1.59 -9.65
CA GLU A 185 -16.35 -1.50 -9.52
C GLU A 185 -16.99 -2.89 -9.46
N ALA A 186 -16.54 -3.83 -10.32
CA ALA A 186 -17.02 -5.21 -10.31
C ALA A 186 -16.72 -5.93 -9.00
N SER A 187 -15.53 -5.71 -8.41
CA SER A 187 -15.17 -6.23 -7.08
C SER A 187 -16.15 -5.75 -6.02
N SER A 188 -16.50 -4.46 -6.06
CA SER A 188 -17.44 -3.87 -5.11
C SER A 188 -18.85 -4.47 -5.22
N ARG A 189 -19.35 -4.70 -6.45
CA ARG A 189 -20.65 -5.33 -6.69
C ARG A 189 -20.65 -6.78 -6.21
N CYS A 190 -19.60 -7.53 -6.56
CA CYS A 190 -19.44 -8.93 -6.17
C CYS A 190 -19.44 -9.10 -4.64
N LEU A 191 -18.67 -8.26 -3.94
CA LEU A 191 -18.60 -8.28 -2.47
C LEU A 191 -19.92 -7.89 -1.81
N ARG A 192 -20.62 -6.85 -2.29
CA ARG A 192 -21.95 -6.50 -1.77
C ARG A 192 -22.95 -7.63 -1.99
N ALA A 193 -22.97 -8.25 -3.17
CA ALA A 193 -23.83 -9.40 -3.44
C ALA A 193 -23.52 -10.58 -2.50
N ARG A 194 -22.24 -10.88 -2.28
CA ARG A 194 -21.79 -11.98 -1.42
C ARG A 194 -22.10 -11.76 0.06
N PHE A 195 -22.04 -10.52 0.54
CA PHE A 195 -22.09 -10.20 1.98
C PHE A 195 -23.35 -9.45 2.42
N THR A 196 -24.32 -9.22 1.52
CA THR A 196 -25.66 -8.79 1.94
C THR A 196 -26.30 -9.88 2.81
N ARG A 197 -26.84 -9.48 3.95
CA ARG A 197 -27.56 -10.35 4.90
C ARG A 197 -28.85 -9.66 5.30
N ASP A 198 -29.97 -10.37 5.28
CA ASP A 198 -31.29 -9.87 5.67
C ASP A 198 -31.67 -8.54 5.00
N GLY A 199 -31.31 -8.38 3.72
CA GLY A 199 -31.55 -7.16 2.96
C GLY A 199 -30.61 -5.98 3.27
N VAL A 200 -29.66 -6.14 4.20
CA VAL A 200 -28.68 -5.12 4.59
C VAL A 200 -27.35 -5.37 3.86
N ALA A 201 -27.06 -4.54 2.87
CA ALA A 201 -25.78 -4.54 2.18
C ALA A 201 -24.65 -4.04 3.10
N PRO A 202 -23.44 -4.64 3.02
CA PRO A 202 -22.31 -4.19 3.82
C PRO A 202 -21.78 -2.84 3.35
N LYS A 203 -21.17 -2.11 4.27
CA LYS A 203 -20.31 -0.96 3.96
C LYS A 203 -18.96 -1.46 3.44
N LEU A 204 -18.45 -0.88 2.36
CA LEU A 204 -17.15 -1.26 1.78
C LEU A 204 -16.11 -0.15 1.94
N GLY A 205 -14.98 -0.47 2.55
CA GLY A 205 -13.77 0.36 2.53
C GLY A 205 -12.80 -0.10 1.45
N ILE A 206 -12.09 0.82 0.79
CA ILE A 206 -10.98 0.50 -0.11
C ILE A 206 -9.66 1.03 0.45
N LEU A 207 -8.64 0.19 0.45
CA LEU A 207 -7.32 0.48 0.97
C LEU A 207 -6.26 -0.07 0.03
N GLY A 208 -5.12 0.61 -0.07
CA GLY A 208 -3.98 0.06 -0.77
C GLY A 208 -2.76 0.95 -0.67
N TRP A 209 -1.64 0.39 -1.10
CA TRP A 209 -0.33 1.04 -1.03
C TRP A 209 0.33 1.15 -2.40
N SER A 210 0.92 2.32 -2.70
CA SER A 210 1.62 2.60 -3.96
C SER A 210 0.71 2.42 -5.18
N TYR A 211 0.89 1.35 -5.98
CA TYR A 211 -0.07 0.97 -7.02
C TYR A 211 -1.48 0.77 -6.44
N GLY A 212 -1.61 0.04 -5.33
CA GLY A 212 -2.88 -0.12 -4.63
C GLY A 212 -3.45 1.17 -4.07
N GLY A 213 -2.58 2.13 -3.69
CA GLY A 213 -2.99 3.46 -3.25
C GLY A 213 -3.58 4.26 -4.42
N ASN A 214 -2.97 4.18 -5.60
CA ASN A 214 -3.56 4.73 -6.83
C ASN A 214 -4.91 4.06 -7.16
N GLN A 215 -5.00 2.73 -7.11
CA GLN A 215 -6.27 2.01 -7.33
C GLN A 215 -7.34 2.39 -6.30
N THR A 216 -6.95 2.65 -5.05
CA THR A 216 -7.85 3.20 -4.01
C THR A 216 -8.45 4.52 -4.46
N LEU A 217 -7.62 5.46 -4.93
CA LEU A 217 -8.09 6.74 -5.42
C LEU A 217 -8.91 6.61 -6.70
N VAL A 218 -8.57 5.70 -7.62
CA VAL A 218 -9.39 5.41 -8.82
C VAL A 218 -10.78 4.90 -8.40
N GLY A 219 -10.85 3.98 -7.44
CA GLY A 219 -12.11 3.45 -6.90
C GLY A 219 -12.97 4.54 -6.24
N MET A 220 -12.36 5.46 -5.51
CA MET A 220 -13.08 6.56 -4.82
C MET A 220 -13.49 7.71 -5.75
N THR A 221 -12.81 7.89 -6.88
CA THR A 221 -13.05 9.02 -7.81
C THR A 221 -13.81 8.57 -9.05
N ARG A 222 -13.16 7.86 -9.97
CA ARG A 222 -13.73 7.41 -11.24
C ARG A 222 -14.97 6.55 -11.04
N PHE A 223 -14.93 5.65 -10.06
CA PHE A 223 -16.01 4.73 -9.70
C PHE A 223 -16.71 5.14 -8.40
N ALA A 224 -16.79 6.44 -8.13
CA ALA A 224 -17.42 6.98 -6.92
C ALA A 224 -18.80 6.36 -6.67
N GLY A 225 -19.07 6.00 -5.41
CA GLY A 225 -20.24 5.21 -5.00
C GLY A 225 -19.97 3.70 -4.94
N SER A 226 -18.90 3.19 -5.57
CA SER A 226 -18.51 1.78 -5.45
C SER A 226 -17.97 1.44 -4.06
N TYR A 227 -17.35 2.39 -3.37
CA TYR A 227 -16.80 2.21 -2.03
C TYR A 227 -17.27 3.35 -1.14
N ASP A 228 -17.58 3.03 0.11
CA ASP A 228 -18.15 3.95 1.10
C ASP A 228 -17.06 4.82 1.76
N ALA A 229 -15.81 4.36 1.83
CA ALA A 229 -14.66 5.13 2.32
C ALA A 229 -13.34 4.63 1.71
N GLY A 230 -12.32 5.49 1.61
CA GLY A 230 -11.01 5.14 1.05
C GLY A 230 -9.82 5.59 1.90
N PHE A 231 -8.80 4.75 2.04
CA PHE A 231 -7.53 5.12 2.69
C PHE A 231 -6.37 4.78 1.74
N ALA A 232 -5.71 5.80 1.19
CA ALA A 232 -4.68 5.65 0.17
C ALA A 232 -3.27 5.90 0.75
N LEU A 233 -2.40 4.90 0.67
CA LEU A 233 -1.02 4.99 1.14
C LEU A 233 -0.06 5.20 -0.04
N ALA A 234 0.83 6.19 0.05
CA ALA A 234 1.84 6.49 -0.97
C ALA A 234 1.25 6.49 -2.40
N ALA A 235 0.10 7.15 -2.57
CA ALA A 235 -0.70 7.04 -3.78
C ALA A 235 -0.32 8.08 -4.84
N LYS A 236 -0.18 7.64 -6.09
CA LYS A 236 -0.03 8.54 -7.25
C LYS A 236 -1.41 9.10 -7.61
N THR A 237 -1.59 10.41 -7.47
CA THR A 237 -2.86 11.13 -7.72
C THR A 237 -2.99 11.60 -9.17
N ASP A 238 -1.86 11.90 -9.82
CA ASP A 238 -1.72 12.28 -11.23
C ASP A 238 -0.56 11.49 -11.85
N LEU A 239 -0.87 10.62 -12.81
CA LEU A 239 0.12 9.76 -13.47
C LEU A 239 0.95 10.53 -14.51
N GLY A 240 0.41 11.60 -15.11
CA GLY A 240 1.16 12.47 -15.99
C GLY A 240 2.21 13.28 -15.22
N SER A 241 1.81 13.89 -14.11
CA SER A 241 2.71 14.60 -13.19
C SER A 241 3.78 13.65 -12.64
N PHE A 242 3.38 12.49 -12.13
CA PHE A 242 4.30 11.46 -11.63
C PHE A 242 5.40 11.10 -12.64
N LEU A 243 5.04 10.83 -13.90
CA LEU A 243 6.00 10.43 -14.93
C LEU A 243 6.91 11.58 -15.41
N ARG A 244 6.38 12.82 -15.48
CA ARG A 244 7.21 14.00 -15.80
C ARG A 244 8.25 14.28 -14.71
N GLN A 245 7.90 14.05 -13.45
CA GLN A 245 8.81 14.20 -12.32
C GLN A 245 9.76 13.01 -12.12
N ALA A 246 9.43 11.85 -12.69
CA ALA A 246 10.25 10.65 -12.57
C ALA A 246 11.59 10.78 -13.33
N PRO A 247 12.68 10.19 -12.81
CA PRO A 247 13.93 10.06 -13.55
C PRO A 247 13.75 9.38 -14.91
N PRO A 248 14.56 9.71 -15.95
CA PRO A 248 14.40 9.18 -17.30
C PRO A 248 14.36 7.64 -17.38
N GLU A 249 15.17 6.96 -16.58
CA GLU A 249 15.19 5.50 -16.49
C GLU A 249 13.91 4.92 -15.92
N LEU A 250 13.33 5.54 -14.88
CA LEU A 250 12.06 5.13 -14.32
C LEU A 250 10.92 5.40 -15.31
N ARG A 251 10.93 6.55 -15.98
CA ARG A 251 9.95 6.87 -17.02
C ARG A 251 9.96 5.83 -18.13
N ARG A 252 11.14 5.48 -18.66
CA ARG A 252 11.28 4.41 -19.68
C ARG A 252 10.79 3.06 -19.17
N ALA A 253 11.16 2.68 -17.95
CA ALA A 253 10.74 1.41 -17.35
C ALA A 253 9.21 1.33 -17.10
N ARG A 254 8.51 2.46 -17.06
CA ARG A 254 7.07 2.55 -16.81
C ARG A 254 6.25 2.94 -18.04
N ALA A 255 6.90 3.18 -19.18
CA ALA A 255 6.23 3.61 -20.40
C ALA A 255 5.27 2.54 -20.95
N GLU A 256 5.64 1.26 -20.88
CA GLU A 256 4.73 0.15 -21.25
C GLU A 256 3.52 0.09 -20.32
N GLU A 257 3.76 0.28 -19.03
CA GLU A 257 2.74 0.21 -17.99
C GLU A 257 1.74 1.37 -18.12
N TYR A 258 2.19 2.63 -18.07
CA TYR A 258 1.29 3.80 -18.03
C TYR A 258 1.23 4.59 -19.34
N GLY A 259 2.36 4.71 -20.03
CA GLY A 259 2.56 5.57 -21.20
C GLY A 259 3.69 6.58 -21.03
N ASP A 260 3.99 7.30 -22.10
CA ASP A 260 4.95 8.39 -22.11
C ASP A 260 4.24 9.74 -21.86
N PRO A 261 4.68 10.57 -20.89
CA PRO A 261 4.06 11.85 -20.61
C PRO A 261 4.07 12.86 -21.77
N GLU A 262 4.98 12.71 -22.73
CA GLU A 262 5.10 13.60 -23.90
C GLU A 262 4.15 13.19 -25.04
N THR A 263 3.94 11.89 -25.25
CA THR A 263 3.12 11.40 -26.38
C THR A 263 1.74 10.89 -25.96
N ASP A 264 1.55 10.52 -24.70
CA ASP A 264 0.33 9.90 -24.18
C ASP A 264 -0.39 10.75 -23.13
N ALA A 265 -0.22 12.07 -23.17
CA ALA A 265 -0.74 12.99 -22.15
C ALA A 265 -2.25 12.82 -21.89
N ASP A 266 -3.08 12.65 -22.93
CA ASP A 266 -4.52 12.44 -22.77
C ASP A 266 -4.86 11.08 -22.15
N ARG A 267 -4.12 10.03 -22.50
CA ARG A 267 -4.28 8.71 -21.87
C ARG A 267 -3.95 8.80 -20.38
N LEU A 268 -2.80 9.39 -20.04
CA LEU A 268 -2.36 9.57 -18.66
C LEU A 268 -3.36 10.39 -17.85
N ARG A 269 -3.93 11.46 -18.43
CA ARG A 269 -5.03 12.20 -17.82
C ARG A 269 -6.23 11.28 -17.57
N ALA A 270 -6.66 10.50 -18.56
CA ALA A 270 -7.84 9.62 -18.46
C ALA A 270 -7.68 8.50 -17.40
N ILE A 271 -6.46 8.04 -17.11
CA ILE A 271 -6.20 7.03 -16.07
C ILE A 271 -5.83 7.64 -14.71
N SER A 272 -5.75 8.96 -14.59
CA SER A 272 -5.37 9.63 -13.34
C SER A 272 -6.58 9.90 -12.44
N PRO A 273 -6.52 9.57 -11.13
CA PRO A 273 -7.59 9.87 -10.17
C PRO A 273 -7.97 11.36 -10.10
N ILE A 274 -7.00 12.27 -10.23
CA ILE A 274 -7.23 13.73 -10.17
C ILE A 274 -8.28 14.21 -11.19
N THR A 275 -8.42 13.51 -12.32
CA THR A 275 -9.39 13.83 -13.39
C THR A 275 -10.84 13.68 -12.95
N TYR A 276 -11.09 12.93 -11.88
CA TYR A 276 -12.43 12.54 -11.45
C TYR A 276 -12.76 12.97 -10.00
N VAL A 277 -12.00 13.91 -9.44
CA VAL A 277 -12.19 14.38 -8.04
C VAL A 277 -13.53 15.05 -7.79
N ASP A 278 -14.17 15.57 -8.83
CA ASP A 278 -15.51 16.15 -8.79
C ASP A 278 -16.61 15.12 -8.54
N ARG A 279 -16.31 13.82 -8.72
CA ARG A 279 -17.28 12.73 -8.55
C ARG A 279 -17.29 12.13 -7.15
N VAL A 280 -16.32 12.44 -6.30
CA VAL A 280 -16.15 11.80 -4.98
C VAL A 280 -17.43 11.97 -4.14
N GLN A 281 -17.85 10.87 -3.51
CA GLN A 281 -19.06 10.81 -2.68
C GLN A 281 -18.79 10.38 -1.23
N GLY A 282 -17.59 9.87 -0.94
CA GLY A 282 -17.25 9.29 0.36
C GLY A 282 -15.91 9.81 0.89
N PRO A 283 -15.65 9.67 2.20
CA PRO A 283 -14.45 10.16 2.84
C PRO A 283 -13.18 9.50 2.31
N ILE A 284 -12.12 10.29 2.15
CA ILE A 284 -10.80 9.83 1.70
C ILE A 284 -9.71 10.27 2.70
N ALA A 285 -8.92 9.33 3.19
CA ALA A 285 -7.68 9.62 3.92
C ALA A 285 -6.47 9.26 3.06
N LEU A 286 -5.42 10.08 3.13
CA LEU A 286 -4.13 9.82 2.50
C LEU A 286 -3.02 9.85 3.55
N LYS A 287 -2.03 8.95 3.42
CA LYS A 287 -0.76 9.05 4.15
C LYS A 287 0.41 8.92 3.19
N LEU A 288 1.33 9.88 3.27
CA LEU A 288 2.57 9.89 2.52
C LEU A 288 3.77 9.92 3.47
N GLY A 289 4.85 9.27 3.07
CA GLY A 289 6.14 9.42 3.72
C GLY A 289 6.77 10.73 3.26
N GLY A 290 7.29 11.52 4.21
CA GLY A 290 8.03 12.72 3.86
C GLY A 290 9.23 12.37 2.99
N ARG A 291 9.96 11.29 3.27
CA ARG A 291 11.17 10.90 2.51
C ARG A 291 10.87 9.97 1.34
N ASP A 292 9.61 9.93 0.87
CA ASP A 292 9.23 9.09 -0.27
C ASP A 292 9.95 9.55 -1.55
N PRO A 293 10.83 8.73 -2.15
CA PRO A 293 11.55 9.10 -3.36
C PRO A 293 10.75 8.75 -4.63
N LYS A 294 9.49 8.34 -4.52
CA LYS A 294 8.67 7.87 -5.65
C LYS A 294 7.39 8.67 -5.86
N VAL A 295 6.83 9.29 -4.83
CA VAL A 295 5.52 9.97 -4.91
C VAL A 295 5.66 11.40 -4.42
N SER A 296 5.20 12.35 -5.23
CA SER A 296 5.28 13.78 -4.94
C SER A 296 4.33 14.18 -3.81
N LEU A 297 4.84 14.95 -2.85
CA LEU A 297 3.99 15.55 -1.82
C LEU A 297 3.08 16.64 -2.41
N SER A 298 3.58 17.34 -3.42
CA SER A 298 2.87 18.40 -4.14
C SER A 298 1.65 17.87 -4.89
N ASP A 299 1.77 16.72 -5.56
CA ASP A 299 0.64 16.06 -6.25
C ASP A 299 -0.46 15.63 -5.26
N ALA A 300 -0.09 15.25 -4.03
CA ALA A 300 -1.03 14.93 -2.97
C ALA A 300 -1.74 16.18 -2.43
N ASP A 301 -1.03 17.29 -2.20
CA ASP A 301 -1.62 18.59 -1.81
C ASP A 301 -2.64 19.07 -2.84
N VAL A 302 -2.31 19.02 -4.13
CA VAL A 302 -3.23 19.41 -5.21
C VAL A 302 -4.52 18.58 -5.17
N PHE A 303 -4.39 17.26 -5.01
CA PHE A 303 -5.55 16.36 -4.93
C PHE A 303 -6.43 16.67 -3.71
N VAL A 304 -5.83 16.83 -2.54
CA VAL A 304 -6.53 17.12 -1.28
C VAL A 304 -7.22 18.47 -1.37
N ARG A 305 -6.53 19.53 -1.81
CA ARG A 305 -7.11 20.86 -1.97
C ARG A 305 -8.26 20.88 -2.97
N ALA A 306 -8.16 20.09 -4.05
CA ALA A 306 -9.26 19.97 -5.02
C ALA A 306 -10.52 19.37 -4.39
N LEU A 307 -10.37 18.42 -3.46
CA LEU A 307 -11.47 17.83 -2.70
C LEU A 307 -11.99 18.77 -1.60
N GLU A 308 -11.10 19.43 -0.85
CA GLU A 308 -11.46 20.43 0.17
C GLU A 308 -12.26 21.59 -0.43
N ALA A 309 -11.86 22.09 -1.60
CA ALA A 309 -12.57 23.16 -2.32
C ALA A 309 -13.99 22.77 -2.73
N ARG A 310 -14.32 21.47 -2.71
CA ARG A 310 -15.64 20.91 -3.00
C ARG A 310 -16.39 20.48 -1.74
N GLY A 311 -15.86 20.77 -0.55
CA GLY A 311 -16.46 20.38 0.73
C GLY A 311 -16.42 18.87 1.00
N GLN A 312 -15.54 18.13 0.33
CA GLN A 312 -15.39 16.68 0.54
C GLN A 312 -14.63 16.40 1.84
N ASP A 313 -15.00 15.32 2.53
CA ASP A 313 -14.30 14.84 3.72
C ASP A 313 -12.99 14.17 3.30
N VAL A 314 -11.92 14.96 3.27
CA VAL A 314 -10.58 14.51 2.89
C VAL A 314 -9.57 14.85 3.98
N SER A 315 -8.59 13.97 4.18
CA SER A 315 -7.45 14.26 5.05
C SER A 315 -6.15 13.75 4.44
N LEU A 316 -5.06 14.46 4.71
CA LEU A 316 -3.71 14.06 4.36
C LEU A 316 -2.81 14.16 5.59
N MET A 317 -2.03 13.11 5.83
CA MET A 317 -0.97 13.08 6.82
C MET A 317 0.38 12.82 6.14
N ILE A 318 1.35 13.70 6.37
CA ILE A 318 2.73 13.50 5.91
C ILE A 318 3.58 13.18 7.13
N VAL A 319 4.24 12.02 7.09
CA VAL A 319 5.12 11.58 8.19
C VAL A 319 6.57 11.86 7.80
N PRO A 320 7.24 12.88 8.37
CA PRO A 320 8.49 13.44 7.84
C PRO A 320 9.60 12.41 7.58
N GLU A 321 9.72 11.44 8.48
CA GLU A 321 10.78 10.43 8.52
C GLU A 321 10.46 9.14 7.77
N HIS A 322 9.18 8.88 7.46
CA HIS A 322 8.78 7.69 6.70
C HIS A 322 9.22 7.81 5.23
N ALA A 323 9.67 6.69 4.67
CA ALA A 323 9.96 6.55 3.25
C ALA A 323 8.69 6.08 2.49
N HIS A 324 8.89 5.47 1.32
CA HIS A 324 7.79 4.93 0.52
C HIS A 324 7.03 3.81 1.27
N LEU A 325 7.77 2.88 1.89
CA LEU A 325 7.22 1.77 2.68
C LEU A 325 7.32 2.07 4.18
N ALA A 326 6.36 1.55 4.96
CA ALA A 326 6.55 1.32 6.39
C ALA A 326 7.24 -0.03 6.57
N GLU A 327 8.47 -0.04 7.07
CA GLU A 327 9.30 -1.25 7.16
C GLU A 327 9.53 -1.69 8.61
N ARG A 328 9.66 -0.71 9.52
CA ARG A 328 9.88 -1.03 10.94
C ARG A 328 8.55 -1.36 11.63
N PRO A 329 8.52 -2.30 12.59
CA PRO A 329 7.29 -2.68 13.30
C PRO A 329 6.50 -1.49 13.86
N GLU A 330 7.17 -0.50 14.42
CA GLU A 330 6.58 0.73 14.94
C GLU A 330 5.92 1.60 13.85
N GLU A 331 6.47 1.61 12.63
CA GLU A 331 5.87 2.33 11.49
C GLU A 331 4.64 1.58 10.98
N VAL A 332 4.70 0.24 10.95
CA VAL A 332 3.58 -0.63 10.60
C VAL A 332 2.43 -0.42 11.59
N VAL A 333 2.72 -0.46 12.89
CA VAL A 333 1.73 -0.23 13.96
C VAL A 333 1.13 1.16 13.85
N PHE A 334 1.97 2.19 13.70
CA PHE A 334 1.54 3.57 13.51
C PHE A 334 0.54 3.68 12.34
N GLU A 335 0.91 3.16 11.18
CA GLU A 335 0.11 3.23 9.97
C GLU A 335 -1.23 2.50 10.12
N HIS A 336 -1.20 1.26 10.62
CA HIS A 336 -2.41 0.45 10.74
C HIS A 336 -3.36 0.96 11.83
N ALA A 337 -2.85 1.61 12.88
CA ALA A 337 -3.70 2.26 13.88
C ALA A 337 -4.50 3.42 13.27
N HIS A 338 -3.91 4.21 12.37
CA HIS A 338 -4.63 5.28 11.67
C HIS A 338 -5.65 4.73 10.67
N ILE A 339 -5.28 3.71 9.90
CA ILE A 339 -6.16 3.05 8.94
C ILE A 339 -7.40 2.50 9.65
N LEU A 340 -7.17 1.77 10.74
CA LEU A 340 -8.24 1.15 11.50
C LEU A 340 -9.16 2.19 12.13
N ARG A 341 -8.61 3.22 12.80
CA ARG A 341 -9.42 4.32 13.35
C ARG A 341 -10.27 4.99 12.27
N PHE A 342 -9.71 5.21 11.08
CA PHE A 342 -10.45 5.80 9.97
C PHE A 342 -11.63 4.92 9.55
N PHE A 343 -11.40 3.64 9.25
CA PHE A 343 -12.48 2.77 8.79
C PHE A 343 -13.51 2.48 9.87
N THR A 344 -13.11 2.27 11.13
CA THR A 344 -14.05 2.13 12.26
C THR A 344 -14.94 3.36 12.38
N ALA A 345 -14.39 4.57 12.24
CA ALA A 345 -15.17 5.80 12.32
C ALA A 345 -16.09 6.03 11.11
N LYS A 346 -15.73 5.58 9.90
CA LYS A 346 -16.49 5.87 8.68
C LYS A 346 -17.47 4.77 8.26
N LEU A 347 -17.17 3.52 8.57
CA LEU A 347 -17.97 2.36 8.15
C LEU A 347 -18.73 1.74 9.33
N GLY A 348 -18.43 2.15 10.56
CA GLY A 348 -18.79 1.43 11.77
C GLY A 348 -17.81 0.30 12.04
N GLY A 349 -17.47 0.08 13.31
CA GLY A 349 -17.05 -1.24 13.80
C GLY A 349 -18.29 -1.98 14.32
N PRO A 350 -18.21 -3.29 14.60
CA PRO A 350 -19.22 -3.87 15.49
C PRO A 350 -19.25 -3.02 16.76
N ASP A 351 -20.45 -2.75 17.28
CA ASP A 351 -20.60 -2.20 18.63
C ASP A 351 -19.64 -2.97 19.53
N SER A 352 -18.73 -2.25 20.19
CA SER A 352 -17.96 -2.81 21.28
C SER A 352 -18.91 -3.03 22.46
N SER A 353 -19.88 -3.94 22.30
CA SER A 353 -20.54 -4.57 23.42
C SER A 353 -19.66 -5.74 23.81
N ASP A 354 -18.82 -5.48 24.81
CA ASP A 354 -18.28 -6.39 25.82
C ASP A 354 -18.06 -7.88 25.44
N ASP A 355 -16.78 -8.27 25.37
CA ASP A 355 -16.18 -9.29 26.26
C ASP A 355 -14.66 -9.33 26.14
#